data_AF-X1JMI0-F1
#
_entry.id   AF-X1JMI0-F1
#
_cell.length_a   1.000
_cell.length_b   1.000
_cell.length_c   1.000
_cell.angle_alpha   90.00
_cell.angle_beta   90.00
_cell.angle_gamma   90.00
#
_symmetry.space_group_name_H-M   'P 1'
#
loop_
_entity.id
_entity.type
_entity.pdbx_description
1 polymer ?
#
loop_
_entity_poly.entity_id
_entity_poly.type
_entity_poly.pdbx_seq_one_letter_code
_entity_poly.pdbx_strand_id
1 'polypeptide(L)'
;IERLVGGAGEETIIARVGEGIVTTIGSSEAHKNVLENPDNISKTVLRKGLDAGTAFEILSIDIADVDVGKNIGAILQTDQAEADKKIAQARAEQRRALAVAQEQEMKARVQEMRAKVVEAEAEVPKAMAEALRKGKLGVMDYYNLKNIAADTSMRDSIADTSKKKENK
;
A
#
# COMPACT_ATOMS: atom_id res chain seq x y z
N ILE A 1 -63.02 -5.70 39.90
CA ILE A 1 -62.08 -4.58 40.11
C ILE A 1 -62.00 -3.83 38.79
N GLU A 2 -62.79 -2.77 38.65
CA GLU A 2 -62.81 -1.91 37.47
C GLU A 2 -61.50 -1.14 37.39
N ARG A 3 -60.72 -1.41 36.34
CA ARG A 3 -59.43 -0.76 36.11
C ARG A 3 -59.72 0.62 35.54
N LEU A 4 -59.58 1.65 36.36
CA LEU A 4 -59.66 3.05 35.96
C LEU A 4 -58.66 3.28 34.81
N VAL A 5 -59.16 3.55 33.61
CA VAL A 5 -58.36 3.84 32.42
C VAL A 5 -57.81 5.26 32.56
N GLY A 6 -56.64 5.37 33.17
CA GLY A 6 -55.98 6.66 33.40
C GLY A 6 -55.15 7.09 32.19
N GLY A 7 -55.66 8.08 31.45
CA GLY A 7 -54.85 9.14 30.84
C GLY A 7 -54.00 8.85 29.60
N ALA A 8 -53.92 7.61 29.10
CA ALA A 8 -53.22 7.34 27.84
C ALA A 8 -54.15 7.62 26.64
N GLY A 9 -54.01 8.81 26.05
CA GLY A 9 -54.70 9.20 24.81
C GLY A 9 -54.08 8.56 23.56
N GLU A 10 -54.65 8.89 22.40
CA GLU A 10 -54.21 8.40 21.08
C GLU A 10 -52.71 8.60 20.83
N GLU A 11 -52.16 9.75 21.21
CA GLU A 11 -50.73 10.07 21.07
C GLU A 11 -49.82 9.07 21.79
N THR A 12 -50.27 8.53 22.94
CA THR A 12 -49.51 7.53 23.70
C THR A 12 -49.46 6.19 22.96
N ILE A 13 -50.56 5.82 22.29
CA ILE A 13 -50.59 4.61 21.46
C ILE A 13 -49.67 4.75 20.26
N ILE A 14 -49.72 5.89 19.57
CA ILE A 14 -48.84 6.17 18.42
C ILE A 14 -47.37 6.07 18.84
N ALA A 15 -46.99 6.66 19.98
CA ALA A 15 -45.64 6.60 20.50
C ALA A 15 -45.20 5.16 20.85
N ARG A 16 -46.06 4.38 21.51
CA ARG A 16 -45.78 2.98 21.87
C ARG A 16 -45.64 2.08 20.63
N VAL A 17 -46.45 2.30 19.61
CA VAL A 17 -46.33 1.60 18.31
C VAL A 17 -45.01 1.95 17.65
N GLY A 18 -44.66 3.24 17.61
CA GLY A 18 -43.37 3.71 17.08
C GLY A 18 -42.17 3.08 17.81
N GLU A 19 -42.17 3.09 19.14
CA GLU A 19 -41.13 2.45 19.96
C GLU A 19 -41.05 0.94 19.71
N GLY A 20 -42.22 0.28 19.64
CA GLY A 20 -42.32 -1.14 19.35
C GLY A 20 -41.70 -1.50 18.01
N ILE A 21 -41.96 -0.71 16.97
CA ILE A 21 -41.40 -0.87 15.62
C ILE A 21 -39.87 -0.71 15.66
N VAL A 22 -39.36 0.41 16.21
CA VAL A 22 -37.93 0.69 16.27
C VAL A 22 -37.18 -0.39 17.06
N THR A 23 -37.74 -0.82 18.19
CA THR A 23 -37.15 -1.88 19.02
C THR A 23 -37.09 -3.20 18.27
N THR A 24 -38.13 -3.53 17.50
CA THR A 24 -38.20 -4.80 16.77
C THR A 24 -37.18 -4.84 15.62
N ILE A 25 -36.99 -3.71 14.93
CA ILE A 25 -35.95 -3.54 13.91
C ILE A 25 -34.56 -3.63 14.56
N GLY A 26 -34.35 -2.95 15.69
CA GLY A 26 -33.06 -2.89 16.38
C GLY A 26 -32.66 -4.20 17.07
N SER A 27 -33.63 -5.03 17.48
CA SER A 27 -33.39 -6.35 18.08
C SER A 27 -33.20 -7.47 17.05
N SER A 28 -33.41 -7.19 15.76
CA SER A 28 -33.20 -8.18 14.71
C SER A 28 -31.71 -8.44 14.48
N GLU A 29 -31.32 -9.70 14.35
CA GLU A 29 -29.93 -10.10 14.08
C GLU A 29 -29.35 -9.48 12.81
N ALA A 30 -30.20 -9.30 11.80
CA ALA A 30 -29.85 -8.64 10.56
C ALA A 30 -31.00 -7.77 10.08
N HIS A 31 -30.68 -6.55 9.63
CA HIS A 31 -31.64 -5.64 9.03
C HIS A 31 -32.32 -6.24 7.78
N LYS A 32 -31.62 -7.15 7.07
CA LYS A 32 -32.16 -7.91 5.94
C LYS A 32 -33.36 -8.77 6.30
N ASN A 33 -33.34 -9.43 7.46
CA ASN A 33 -34.44 -10.31 7.89
C ASN A 33 -35.77 -9.55 8.02
N VAL A 34 -35.66 -8.25 8.36
CA VAL A 34 -36.82 -7.36 8.49
C VAL A 34 -37.28 -6.84 7.12
N LEU A 35 -36.34 -6.58 6.22
CA LEU A 35 -36.63 -6.16 4.84
C LEU A 35 -37.25 -7.27 4.00
N GLU A 36 -36.89 -8.53 4.23
CA GLU A 36 -37.46 -9.67 3.49
C GLU A 36 -38.94 -9.90 3.81
N ASN A 37 -39.38 -9.59 5.04
CA ASN A 37 -40.75 -9.79 5.50
C ASN A 37 -41.15 -8.70 6.51
N PRO A 38 -41.50 -7.48 6.05
CA PRO A 38 -41.82 -6.35 6.93
C PRO A 38 -43.02 -6.62 7.84
N ASP A 39 -43.99 -7.43 7.41
CA ASP A 39 -45.16 -7.85 8.20
C ASP A 39 -44.80 -8.53 9.53
N ASN A 40 -43.58 -9.06 9.67
CA ASN A 40 -43.14 -9.63 10.94
C ASN A 40 -42.97 -8.57 12.03
N ILE A 41 -42.70 -7.31 11.65
CA ILE A 41 -42.66 -6.18 12.57
C ILE A 41 -44.04 -5.99 13.18
N SER A 42 -45.08 -5.82 12.35
CA SER A 42 -46.44 -5.54 12.82
C SER A 42 -46.97 -6.67 13.72
N LYS A 43 -46.76 -7.94 13.34
CA LYS A 43 -47.14 -9.11 14.17
C LYS A 43 -46.43 -9.12 15.53
N THR A 44 -45.13 -8.81 15.55
CA THR A 44 -44.33 -8.81 16.79
C THR A 44 -44.72 -7.65 17.70
N VAL A 45 -45.01 -6.49 17.11
CA VAL A 45 -45.45 -5.27 17.80
C VAL A 45 -46.86 -5.44 18.37
N LEU A 46 -47.81 -6.02 17.61
CA LEU A 46 -49.16 -6.33 18.06
C LEU A 46 -49.16 -7.30 19.26
N ARG A 47 -48.30 -8.34 19.21
CA ARG A 47 -48.17 -9.34 20.28
C ARG A 47 -47.67 -8.76 21.62
N LYS A 48 -47.02 -7.59 21.61
CA LYS A 48 -46.54 -6.92 22.83
C LYS A 48 -47.65 -6.22 23.63
N GLY A 49 -48.89 -6.16 23.12
CA GLY A 49 -50.05 -5.64 23.86
C GLY A 49 -49.94 -4.15 24.19
N LEU A 50 -49.70 -3.32 23.17
CA LEU A 50 -49.40 -1.88 23.30
C LEU A 50 -50.62 -1.03 23.70
N ASP A 51 -51.81 -1.58 23.47
CA ASP A 51 -53.13 -1.10 23.84
C ASP A 51 -53.45 -1.29 25.34
N ALA A 52 -52.63 -2.05 26.07
CA ALA A 52 -52.81 -2.30 27.49
C ALA A 52 -52.88 -1.00 28.32
N GLY A 53 -53.99 -0.87 29.07
CA GLY A 53 -54.23 0.27 29.96
C GLY A 53 -54.70 1.53 29.25
N THR A 54 -55.16 1.43 28.00
CA THR A 54 -55.76 2.53 27.23
C THR A 54 -57.23 2.26 26.90
N ALA A 55 -57.95 3.27 26.42
CA ALA A 55 -59.33 3.12 25.94
C ALA A 55 -59.42 2.71 24.46
N PHE A 56 -58.28 2.46 23.82
CA PHE A 56 -58.16 2.15 22.39
C PHE A 56 -57.76 0.69 22.19
N GLU A 57 -58.22 0.09 21.09
CA GLU A 57 -57.84 -1.25 20.65
C GLU A 57 -57.16 -1.14 19.29
N ILE A 58 -56.02 -1.81 19.12
CA ILE A 58 -55.28 -1.81 17.85
C ILE A 58 -55.80 -2.95 16.97
N LEU A 59 -56.47 -2.61 15.87
CA LEU A 59 -57.02 -3.61 14.95
C LEU A 59 -55.93 -4.24 14.06
N SER A 60 -55.20 -3.40 13.32
CA SER A 60 -54.09 -3.82 12.45
C SER A 60 -53.00 -2.76 12.44
N ILE A 61 -51.78 -3.20 12.12
CA ILE A 61 -50.65 -2.34 11.83
C ILE A 61 -50.14 -2.78 10.46
N ASP A 62 -50.28 -1.91 9.47
CA ASP A 62 -49.89 -2.21 8.09
C ASP A 62 -48.68 -1.36 7.73
N ILE A 63 -47.70 -1.98 7.06
CA ILE A 63 -46.49 -1.30 6.57
C ILE A 63 -46.70 -1.03 5.09
N ALA A 64 -46.76 0.25 4.73
CA ALA A 64 -47.02 0.66 3.35
C ALA A 64 -45.77 0.58 2.47
N ASP A 65 -44.62 1.03 2.97
CA ASP A 65 -43.34 1.04 2.25
C ASP A 65 -42.17 1.04 3.24
N VAL A 66 -41.01 0.54 2.79
CA VAL A 66 -39.77 0.53 3.57
C VAL A 66 -38.61 1.04 2.71
N ASP A 67 -38.19 2.26 2.98
CA ASP A 67 -37.04 2.87 2.32
C ASP A 67 -35.72 2.49 3.00
N VAL A 68 -34.79 1.94 2.22
CA VAL A 68 -33.40 1.76 2.65
C VAL A 68 -32.59 3.00 2.29
N GLY A 69 -31.93 3.58 3.31
CA GLY A 69 -31.04 4.72 3.14
C GLY A 69 -29.68 4.32 2.55
N LYS A 70 -28.64 5.07 2.90
CA LYS A 70 -27.28 4.81 2.43
C LYS A 70 -26.73 3.50 3.00
N ASN A 71 -26.13 2.67 2.16
CA ASN A 71 -25.41 1.48 2.59
C ASN A 71 -24.03 1.87 3.13
N ILE A 72 -23.98 2.19 4.43
CA ILE A 72 -22.76 2.59 5.13
C ILE A 72 -21.67 1.51 5.05
N GLY A 73 -22.06 0.23 5.07
CA GLY A 73 -21.12 -0.89 4.96
C GLY A 73 -20.35 -0.90 3.63
N ALA A 74 -21.05 -0.68 2.52
CA ALA A 74 -20.41 -0.61 1.19
C ALA A 74 -19.50 0.61 1.05
N ILE A 75 -19.90 1.75 1.63
CA ILE A 75 -19.09 2.97 1.65
C ILE A 75 -17.81 2.73 2.46
N LEU A 76 -17.92 2.20 3.67
CA LEU A 76 -16.75 1.89 4.51
C LEU A 76 -15.81 0.89 3.86
N GLN A 77 -16.33 -0.13 3.18
CA GLN A 77 -15.53 -1.09 2.43
C GLN A 77 -14.77 -0.43 1.27
N THR A 78 -15.41 0.52 0.58
CA THR A 78 -14.79 1.28 -0.51
C THR A 78 -13.71 2.19 0.03
N ASP A 79 -13.98 2.93 1.10
CA ASP A 79 -13.03 3.82 1.77
C ASP A 79 -11.80 3.06 2.29
N GLN A 80 -12.03 1.86 2.87
CA GLN A 80 -10.96 0.99 3.32
C GLN A 80 -10.09 0.52 2.15
N ALA A 81 -10.69 0.12 1.03
CA ALA A 81 -9.96 -0.28 -0.17
C ALA A 81 -9.16 0.88 -0.79
N GLU A 82 -9.71 2.10 -0.75
CA GLU A 82 -8.98 3.30 -1.19
C GLU A 82 -7.78 3.62 -0.29
N ALA A 83 -7.94 3.48 1.03
CA ALA A 83 -6.85 3.67 1.97
C ALA A 83 -5.75 2.63 1.74
N ASP A 84 -6.11 1.36 1.58
CA ASP A 84 -5.16 0.27 1.29
C ASP A 84 -4.41 0.51 -0.02
N LYS A 85 -5.12 0.98 -1.06
CA LYS A 85 -4.51 1.37 -2.34
C LYS A 85 -3.47 2.49 -2.16
N LYS A 86 -3.80 3.53 -1.39
CA LYS A 86 -2.87 4.65 -1.10
C LYS A 86 -1.63 4.17 -0.34
N ILE A 87 -1.80 3.31 0.67
CA ILE A 87 -0.69 2.72 1.44
C ILE A 87 0.20 1.88 0.53
N ALA A 88 -0.39 1.06 -0.34
CA ALA A 88 0.36 0.23 -1.28
C ALA A 88 1.17 1.08 -2.29
N GLN A 89 0.56 2.15 -2.82
CA GLN A 89 1.25 3.09 -3.72
C GLN A 89 2.42 3.79 -3.02
N ALA A 90 2.22 4.29 -1.80
CA ALA A 90 3.27 4.94 -1.02
C ALA A 90 4.45 4.00 -0.75
N ARG A 91 4.17 2.73 -0.41
CA ARG A 91 5.22 1.71 -0.21
C ARG A 91 5.98 1.40 -1.50
N ALA A 92 5.29 1.35 -2.64
CA ALA A 92 5.93 1.13 -3.94
C ALA A 92 6.85 2.30 -4.32
N GLU A 93 6.42 3.53 -4.05
CA GLU A 93 7.22 4.73 -4.27
C GLU A 93 8.43 4.79 -3.34
N GLN A 94 8.26 4.50 -2.05
CA GLN A 94 9.36 4.40 -1.09
C GLN A 94 10.43 3.38 -1.55
N ARG A 95 10.02 2.22 -2.05
CA ARG A 95 10.94 1.21 -2.60
C ARG A 95 11.70 1.72 -3.83
N ARG A 96 11.02 2.45 -4.73
CA ARG A 96 11.68 3.05 -5.90
C ARG A 96 12.70 4.10 -5.46
N ALA A 97 12.35 4.97 -4.53
CA ALA A 97 13.26 5.98 -4.01
C ALA A 97 14.50 5.35 -3.36
N LEU A 98 14.32 4.29 -2.56
CA LEU A 98 15.42 3.55 -1.95
C LEU A 98 16.33 2.90 -2.99
N ALA A 99 15.74 2.28 -4.03
CA ALA A 99 16.51 1.65 -5.10
C ALA A 99 17.37 2.68 -5.87
N VAL A 100 16.80 3.86 -6.16
CA VAL A 100 17.54 4.95 -6.81
C VAL A 100 18.67 5.45 -5.91
N ALA A 101 18.41 5.64 -4.61
CA ALA A 101 19.44 6.05 -3.66
C ALA A 101 20.59 5.03 -3.58
N GLN A 102 20.26 3.73 -3.52
CA GLN A 102 21.25 2.66 -3.50
C GLN A 102 22.06 2.60 -4.80
N GLU A 103 21.43 2.83 -5.95
CA GLU A 103 22.14 2.91 -7.23
C GLU A 103 23.16 4.07 -7.24
N GLN A 104 22.78 5.23 -6.71
CA GLN A 104 23.69 6.39 -6.59
C GLN A 104 24.82 6.12 -5.61
N GLU A 105 24.54 5.51 -4.47
CA GLU A 105 25.56 5.12 -3.49
C GLU A 105 26.58 4.13 -4.12
N MET A 106 26.09 3.16 -4.88
CA MET A 106 26.95 2.22 -5.59
C MET A 106 27.79 2.90 -6.68
N LYS A 107 27.22 3.86 -7.42
CA LYS A 107 27.98 4.67 -8.39
C LYS A 107 29.10 5.46 -7.70
N ALA A 108 28.80 6.11 -6.58
CA ALA A 108 29.79 6.84 -5.79
C ALA A 108 30.90 5.91 -5.28
N ARG A 109 30.54 4.71 -4.78
CA ARG A 109 31.49 3.70 -4.33
C ARG A 109 32.39 3.20 -5.46
N VAL A 110 31.85 2.98 -6.65
CA VAL A 110 32.65 2.60 -7.84
C VAL A 110 33.64 3.72 -8.18
N GLN A 111 33.24 4.99 -8.12
CA GLN A 111 34.13 6.12 -8.35
C GLN A 111 35.24 6.22 -7.29
N GLU A 112 34.90 6.05 -6.02
CA GLU A 112 35.88 6.03 -4.91
C GLU A 112 36.90 4.91 -5.10
N MET A 113 36.45 3.70 -5.42
CA MET A 113 37.34 2.56 -5.66
C MET A 113 38.22 2.77 -6.90
N ARG A 114 37.69 3.37 -7.97
CA ARG A 114 38.49 3.75 -9.14
C ARG A 114 39.56 4.78 -8.77
N ALA A 115 39.24 5.77 -7.94
CA ALA A 115 40.22 6.75 -7.47
C ALA A 115 41.36 6.08 -6.70
N LYS A 116 41.05 5.10 -5.84
CA LYS A 116 42.07 4.31 -5.12
C LYS A 116 42.95 3.49 -6.05
N VAL A 117 42.38 2.90 -7.12
CA VAL A 117 43.17 2.18 -8.13
C VAL A 117 44.12 3.13 -8.85
N VAL A 118 43.64 4.31 -9.27
CA VAL A 118 44.47 5.32 -9.92
C VAL A 118 45.56 5.85 -8.99
N GLU A 119 45.26 6.03 -7.71
CA GLU A 119 46.25 6.43 -6.70
C GLU A 119 47.38 5.40 -6.58
N ALA A 120 47.03 4.11 -6.48
CA ALA A 120 48.01 3.02 -6.43
C ALA A 120 48.80 2.89 -7.75
N GLU A 121 48.16 3.04 -8.90
CA GLU A 121 48.83 3.04 -10.20
C GLU A 121 49.81 4.21 -10.34
N ALA A 122 49.49 5.38 -9.78
CA ALA A 122 50.36 6.55 -9.79
C ALA A 122 51.64 6.39 -8.94
N GLU A 123 51.68 5.44 -8.00
CA GLU A 123 52.89 5.12 -7.24
C GLU A 123 53.96 4.46 -8.12
N VAL A 124 53.56 3.69 -9.14
CA VAL A 124 54.51 2.95 -10.01
C VAL A 124 55.39 3.92 -10.83
N PRO A 125 54.83 4.92 -11.56
CA PRO A 125 55.64 5.93 -12.25
C PRO A 125 56.52 6.75 -11.29
N LYS A 126 56.02 7.08 -10.10
CA LYS A 126 56.80 7.81 -9.09
C LYS A 126 58.01 6.98 -8.64
N ALA A 127 57.80 5.72 -8.31
CA ALA A 127 58.87 4.79 -7.93
C ALA A 127 59.87 4.57 -9.08
N MET A 128 59.39 4.45 -10.32
CA MET A 128 60.27 4.38 -11.51
C MET A 128 61.11 5.66 -11.70
N ALA A 129 60.50 6.84 -11.55
CA ALA A 129 61.20 8.12 -11.65
C ALA A 129 62.28 8.25 -10.56
N GLU A 130 61.98 7.76 -9.35
CA GLU A 130 62.94 7.72 -8.25
C GLU A 130 64.10 6.74 -8.51
N ALA A 131 63.80 5.56 -9.09
CA ALA A 131 64.81 4.58 -9.47
C ALA A 131 65.77 5.12 -10.55
N LEU A 132 65.24 5.84 -11.55
CA LEU A 132 66.01 6.56 -12.57
C LEU A 132 66.91 7.64 -11.92
N ARG A 133 66.36 8.46 -11.03
CA ARG A 133 67.12 9.55 -10.36
C ARG A 133 68.22 9.02 -9.45
N LYS A 134 67.98 7.90 -8.75
CA LYS A 134 68.96 7.23 -7.88
C LYS A 134 69.97 6.34 -8.65
N GLY A 135 69.86 6.25 -9.97
CA GLY A 135 70.74 5.44 -10.82
C GLY A 135 70.54 3.92 -10.68
N LYS A 136 69.43 3.47 -10.09
CA LYS A 136 69.09 2.04 -9.98
C LYS A 136 68.47 1.47 -11.28
N LEU A 137 68.04 2.36 -12.18
CA LEU A 137 67.50 2.01 -13.50
C LEU A 137 68.23 2.84 -14.56
N GLY A 138 68.80 2.20 -15.58
CA GLY A 138 69.49 2.87 -16.66
C GLY A 138 68.56 3.45 -17.73
N VAL A 139 69.07 4.41 -18.51
CA VAL A 139 68.32 4.99 -19.64
C VAL A 139 68.02 3.94 -20.70
N MET A 140 68.98 3.05 -21.01
CA MET A 140 68.75 1.95 -21.95
C MET A 140 67.74 0.91 -21.43
N ASP A 141 67.70 0.65 -20.12
CA ASP A 141 66.70 -0.24 -19.53
C ASP A 141 65.28 0.32 -19.69
N TYR A 142 65.12 1.64 -19.52
CA TYR A 142 63.84 2.32 -19.74
C TYR A 142 63.38 2.25 -21.21
N TYR A 143 64.28 2.48 -22.16
CA TYR A 143 63.96 2.35 -23.59
C TYR A 143 63.63 0.90 -23.97
N ASN A 144 64.33 -0.09 -23.43
CA ASN A 144 64.01 -1.50 -23.63
C ASN A 144 62.63 -1.85 -23.10
N LEU A 145 62.28 -1.37 -21.90
CA LEU A 145 60.96 -1.58 -21.29
C LEU A 145 59.86 -0.94 -22.14
N LYS A 146 60.11 0.25 -22.68
CA LYS A 146 59.18 0.94 -23.59
C LYS A 146 59.00 0.20 -24.92
N ASN A 147 60.06 -0.40 -25.46
CA ASN A 147 59.98 -1.21 -26.69
C ASN A 147 59.17 -2.50 -26.45
N ILE A 148 59.40 -3.19 -25.35
CA ILE A 148 58.64 -4.40 -24.99
C ILE A 148 57.15 -4.06 -24.84
N ALA A 149 56.82 -2.96 -24.15
CA ALA A 149 55.44 -2.51 -24.00
C ALA A 149 54.77 -2.17 -25.35
N ALA A 150 55.52 -1.54 -26.27
CA ALA A 150 55.05 -1.26 -27.62
C ALA A 150 54.76 -2.55 -28.40
N ASP A 151 55.66 -3.52 -28.35
CA ASP A 151 55.47 -4.83 -29.00
C ASP A 151 54.26 -5.59 -28.42
N THR A 152 54.07 -5.55 -27.10
CA THR A 152 52.88 -6.14 -26.45
C THR A 152 51.60 -5.46 -26.94
N SER A 153 51.56 -4.12 -26.96
CA SER A 153 50.39 -3.38 -27.43
C SER A 153 50.06 -3.64 -28.90
N MET A 154 51.07 -3.80 -29.75
CA MET A 154 50.89 -4.19 -31.16
C MET A 154 50.31 -5.60 -31.27
N ARG A 155 50.78 -6.56 -30.46
CA ARG A 155 50.25 -7.93 -30.45
C ARG A 155 48.79 -7.97 -30.00
N ASP A 156 48.42 -7.24 -28.96
CA ASP A 156 47.04 -7.17 -28.47
C ASP A 156 46.11 -6.56 -29.54
N SER A 157 46.56 -5.51 -30.21
CA SER A 157 45.84 -4.86 -31.32
C SER A 157 45.57 -5.82 -32.48
N ILE A 158 46.57 -6.64 -32.84
CA ILE A 158 46.47 -7.66 -33.89
C ILE A 158 45.50 -8.77 -33.47
N ALA A 159 45.53 -9.18 -32.20
CA ALA A 159 44.64 -10.19 -31.65
C ALA A 159 43.16 -9.73 -31.59
N ASP A 160 42.92 -8.45 -31.32
CA ASP A 160 41.56 -7.89 -31.34
C ASP A 160 41.02 -7.72 -32.77
N THR A 161 41.89 -7.40 -33.74
CA THR A 161 41.48 -7.31 -35.15
C THR A 161 41.21 -8.68 -35.77
N SER A 162 41.90 -9.74 -35.35
CA SER A 162 41.59 -11.11 -35.79
C SER A 162 40.27 -11.61 -35.20
N LYS A 163 40.01 -11.40 -33.89
CA LYS A 163 38.70 -11.72 -33.28
C LYS A 163 37.52 -11.00 -33.91
N LYS A 164 37.71 -9.74 -34.34
CA LYS A 164 36.66 -8.99 -35.08
C LYS A 164 36.39 -9.51 -36.50
N LYS A 165 37.36 -10.18 -37.13
CA LYS A 165 37.20 -10.78 -38.46
C LYS A 165 36.54 -12.17 -38.41
N GLU A 166 36.70 -12.93 -37.34
CA GLU A 166 36.01 -14.23 -37.16
C GLU A 166 34.53 -14.09 -36.79
N ASN A 167 34.13 -12.96 -36.20
CA ASN A 167 32.74 -12.66 -35.83
C ASN A 167 31.93 -11.92 -36.92
N LYS A 168 32.43 -11.87 -38.16
CA LYS A 168 31.73 -11.35 -39.35
C LYS A 168 31.53 -12.47 -40.36
#